data_AF-A0A376JGM8-F1
#
_entry.id   AF-A0A376JGM8-F1
#
_cell.length_a   1.000
_cell.length_b   1.000
_cell.length_c   1.000
_cell.angle_alpha   90.00
_cell.angle_beta   90.00
_cell.angle_gamma   90.00
#
_symmetry.space_group_name_H-M   'P 1'
#
loop_
_entity.id
_entity.type
_entity.pdbx_description
1 polymer ?
#
loop_
_entity_poly.entity_id
_entity_poly.type
_entity_poly.pdbx_seq_one_letter_code
_entity_poly.pdbx_strand_id
1 'polypeptide(L)'
;MKSTGNAVAPGAWVPNSDGRLKDGVSRIGDPLSKMEMLKGCSWTRKDTGQWGIGFIAQDVKKIFPQAVTEGGDRQLPDGTMVEGVLSPDTYGVAAALHHEAILVLMNELSELREEVNALKSE
;
A
#
# COMPACT_ATOMS: atom_id res chain seq x y z
N MET A 1 31.78 -7.04 3.56
CA MET A 1 30.55 -7.84 3.72
C MET A 1 29.44 -7.09 2.99
N LYS A 2 28.90 -7.62 1.88
CA LYS A 2 27.70 -7.04 1.26
C LYS A 2 26.51 -7.55 2.08
N SER A 3 26.01 -6.76 3.03
CA SER A 3 24.72 -7.10 3.64
C SER A 3 23.65 -6.85 2.57
N THR A 4 22.88 -7.87 2.23
CA THR A 4 21.89 -7.81 1.15
C THR A 4 20.58 -7.16 1.58
N GLY A 5 20.50 -6.64 2.81
CA GLY A 5 19.29 -6.01 3.37
C GLY A 5 18.10 -6.95 3.57
N ASN A 6 18.27 -8.26 3.35
CA ASN A 6 17.23 -9.25 3.54
C ASN A 6 17.19 -9.73 5.00
N ALA A 7 16.00 -9.76 5.59
CA ALA A 7 15.75 -10.39 6.88
C ALA A 7 14.84 -11.60 6.69
N VAL A 8 15.18 -12.73 7.31
CA VAL A 8 14.37 -13.95 7.32
C VAL A 8 14.23 -14.40 8.76
N ALA A 9 12.98 -14.62 9.19
CA ALA A 9 12.67 -15.19 10.49
C ALA A 9 12.14 -16.63 10.30
N PRO A 10 12.58 -17.61 11.10
CA PRO A 10 12.01 -18.96 11.07
C PRO A 10 10.52 -19.00 11.49
N GLY A 11 10.06 -17.97 12.21
CA GLY A 11 8.68 -17.78 12.61
C GLY A 11 8.00 -16.65 11.84
N ALA A 12 6.70 -16.47 12.10
CA ALA A 12 5.94 -15.38 11.51
C ALA A 12 6.37 -14.01 12.08
N TRP A 13 6.35 -12.99 11.23
CA TRP A 13 6.31 -11.62 11.70
C TRP A 13 4.90 -11.32 12.21
N VAL A 14 4.74 -11.08 13.52
CA VAL A 14 3.44 -10.90 14.17
C VAL A 14 3.29 -9.45 14.61
N PRO A 15 2.66 -8.55 13.81
CA PRO A 15 2.41 -7.18 14.22
C PRO A 15 1.28 -7.13 15.26
N ASN A 16 1.57 -6.60 16.46
CA ASN A 16 0.55 -6.36 17.47
C ASN A 16 -0.40 -5.25 17.00
N SER A 17 -1.70 -5.53 16.95
CA SER A 17 -2.71 -4.63 16.37
C SER A 17 -4.01 -4.55 17.19
N ASP A 18 -3.93 -4.90 18.48
CA ASP A 18 -5.05 -4.87 19.42
C ASP A 18 -5.67 -3.45 19.51
N GLY A 19 -6.99 -3.36 19.41
CA GLY A 19 -7.71 -2.08 19.44
C GLY A 19 -7.52 -1.29 20.73
N ARG A 20 -7.19 -1.95 21.85
CA ARG A 20 -6.92 -1.29 23.14
C ARG A 20 -5.61 -0.49 23.15
N LEU A 21 -4.74 -0.72 22.17
CA LEU A 21 -3.49 0.00 21.97
C LEU A 21 -3.64 1.19 21.01
N LYS A 22 -4.87 1.52 20.59
CA LYS A 22 -5.15 2.50 19.54
C LYS A 22 -6.21 3.49 20.00
N ASP A 23 -6.01 4.76 19.67
CA ASP A 23 -7.02 5.81 19.69
C ASP A 23 -7.31 6.28 18.25
N GLY A 24 -8.32 7.15 18.09
CA GLY A 24 -8.59 7.80 16.80
C GLY A 24 -8.95 6.85 15.63
N VAL A 25 -9.42 5.63 15.91
CA VAL A 25 -9.73 4.63 14.88
C VAL A 25 -10.85 5.14 13.98
N SER A 26 -10.54 5.30 12.69
CA SER A 26 -11.48 5.71 11.65
C SER A 26 -11.28 4.89 10.38
N ARG A 27 -12.33 4.79 9.57
CA ARG A 27 -12.27 4.13 8.25
C ARG A 27 -11.54 5.00 7.23
N ILE A 28 -10.97 4.37 6.20
CA ILE A 28 -10.39 5.08 5.07
C ILE A 28 -11.50 5.65 4.20
N GLY A 29 -11.71 6.97 4.25
CA GLY A 29 -12.64 7.67 3.35
C GLY A 29 -12.15 7.68 1.90
N ASP A 30 -13.07 7.83 0.95
CA ASP A 30 -12.83 7.89 -0.50
C ASP A 30 -11.88 6.79 -1.04
N PRO A 31 -12.12 5.51 -0.69
CA PRO A 31 -11.14 4.45 -0.96
C PRO A 31 -10.96 4.17 -2.46
N LEU A 32 -12.00 4.34 -3.29
CA LEU A 32 -11.88 4.14 -4.74
C LEU A 32 -10.98 5.19 -5.39
N SER A 33 -11.18 6.47 -5.07
CA SER A 33 -10.32 7.54 -5.59
C SER A 33 -8.86 7.37 -5.13
N LYS A 34 -8.65 6.94 -3.88
CA LYS A 34 -7.31 6.64 -3.37
C LYS A 34 -6.67 5.43 -4.06
N MET A 35 -7.46 4.41 -4.43
CA MET A 35 -6.99 3.29 -5.24
C MET A 35 -6.47 3.76 -6.60
N GLU A 36 -7.19 4.65 -7.28
CA GLU A 36 -6.78 5.18 -8.60
C GLU A 36 -5.47 5.99 -8.54
N MET A 37 -5.20 6.62 -7.40
CA MET A 37 -3.98 7.39 -7.18
C MET A 37 -2.74 6.51 -6.91
N LEU A 38 -2.91 5.23 -6.55
CA LEU A 38 -1.82 4.29 -6.32
C LEU A 38 -1.61 3.37 -7.52
N LYS A 39 -0.35 3.29 -7.97
CA LYS A 39 0.05 2.34 -9.02
C LYS A 39 0.48 1.03 -8.40
N GLY A 40 -0.29 -0.03 -8.63
CA GLY A 40 0.22 -1.40 -8.51
C GLY A 40 1.21 -1.66 -9.64
N CYS A 41 2.50 -1.73 -9.33
CA CYS A 41 3.56 -1.82 -10.35
C CYS A 41 4.66 -2.81 -9.96
N SER A 42 5.42 -3.26 -10.96
CA SER A 42 6.68 -3.94 -10.78
C SER A 42 7.85 -3.06 -11.20
N TRP A 43 9.04 -3.37 -10.72
CA TRP A 43 10.25 -2.59 -11.01
C TRP A 43 11.50 -3.46 -10.94
N THR A 44 12.58 -2.92 -11.49
CA THR A 44 13.94 -3.39 -11.24
C THR A 44 14.71 -2.27 -10.53
N ARG A 45 15.28 -2.61 -9.38
CA ARG A 45 16.02 -1.65 -8.56
C ARG A 45 17.29 -1.18 -9.26
N LYS A 46 17.51 0.14 -9.31
CA LYS A 46 18.74 0.73 -9.88
C LYS A 46 20.00 0.42 -9.07
N ASP A 47 19.86 0.21 -7.76
CA ASP A 47 20.97 -0.03 -6.84
C ASP A 47 21.38 -1.51 -6.74
N THR A 48 20.43 -2.44 -6.82
CA THR A 48 20.71 -3.88 -6.66
C THR A 48 20.45 -4.73 -7.90
N GLY A 49 19.76 -4.20 -8.92
CA GLY A 49 19.28 -4.97 -10.07
C GLY A 49 18.16 -5.96 -9.74
N GLN A 50 17.67 -5.99 -8.50
CA GLN A 50 16.63 -6.91 -8.08
C GLN A 50 15.25 -6.48 -8.60
N TRP A 51 14.48 -7.45 -9.06
CA TRP A 51 13.06 -7.26 -9.37
C TRP A 51 12.22 -7.13 -8.10
N GLY A 52 11.17 -6.32 -8.15
CA GLY A 52 10.19 -6.16 -7.07
C GLY A 52 8.81 -5.78 -7.59
N ILE A 53 7.81 -5.83 -6.70
CA ILE A 53 6.40 -5.51 -6.97
C ILE A 53 5.76 -4.87 -5.74
N GLY A 54 4.81 -3.96 -5.95
CA GLY A 54 4.11 -3.23 -4.90
C GLY A 54 3.76 -1.81 -5.31
N PHE A 55 3.97 -0.85 -4.42
CA PHE A 55 3.67 0.57 -4.62
C PHE A 55 4.92 1.45 -4.65
N ILE A 56 4.84 2.58 -5.36
CA ILE A 56 5.85 3.64 -5.31
C ILE A 56 5.64 4.47 -4.04
N ALA A 57 6.68 4.60 -3.22
CA ALA A 57 6.63 5.29 -1.93
C ALA A 57 6.14 6.73 -2.01
N GLN A 58 6.48 7.45 -3.09
CA GLN A 58 6.05 8.83 -3.34
C GLN A 58 4.55 8.92 -3.57
N ASP A 59 3.94 7.94 -4.25
CA ASP A 59 2.49 7.92 -4.46
C ASP A 59 1.77 7.58 -3.15
N VAL A 60 2.31 6.66 -2.36
CA VAL A 60 1.82 6.40 -1.00
C VAL A 60 1.92 7.65 -0.12
N LYS A 61 3.05 8.38 -0.14
CA LYS A 61 3.25 9.58 0.70
C LYS A 61 2.24 10.70 0.40
N LYS A 62 1.77 10.82 -0.85
CA LYS A 62 0.73 11.80 -1.23
C LYS A 62 -0.62 11.53 -0.56
N ILE A 63 -0.95 10.25 -0.35
CA ILE A 63 -2.27 9.82 0.12
C ILE A 63 -2.25 9.51 1.62
N PHE A 64 -1.21 8.80 2.05
CA PHE A 64 -0.99 8.34 3.42
C PHE A 64 0.41 8.76 3.88
N PRO A 65 0.65 10.07 4.12
CA PRO A 65 1.98 10.56 4.48
C PRO A 65 2.56 9.90 5.72
N GLN A 66 1.71 9.55 6.69
CA GLN A 66 2.12 8.85 7.93
C GLN A 66 2.50 7.39 7.73
N ALA A 67 2.12 6.78 6.59
CA ALA A 67 2.47 5.41 6.26
C ALA A 67 3.82 5.30 5.54
N VAL A 68 4.61 6.37 5.49
CA VAL A 68 5.92 6.40 4.81
C VAL A 68 6.99 6.88 5.77
N THR A 69 8.00 6.04 5.98
CA THR A 69 9.18 6.39 6.76
C THR A 69 10.28 6.92 5.84
N GLU A 70 10.93 7.99 6.25
CA GLU A 70 12.12 8.52 5.59
C GLU A 70 13.37 7.95 6.25
N GLY A 71 14.17 7.22 5.47
CA GLY A 71 15.44 6.64 5.89
C GLY A 71 16.63 7.52 5.51
N GLY A 72 17.84 6.97 5.67
CA GLY A 72 19.06 7.65 5.23
C GLY A 72 19.25 7.66 3.71
N ASP A 73 20.26 8.40 3.29
CA ASP A 73 20.61 8.56 1.88
C ASP A 73 21.20 7.28 1.27
N ARG A 74 21.10 7.16 -0.05
CA ARG A 74 21.65 6.04 -0.80
C ARG A 74 22.35 6.48 -2.07
N GLN A 75 23.62 6.08 -2.19
CA GLN A 75 24.35 6.21 -3.45
C GLN A 75 23.99 5.07 -4.41
N LEU A 76 23.64 5.42 -5.64
CA LEU A 76 23.45 4.48 -6.75
C LEU A 76 24.80 4.07 -7.37
N PRO A 77 24.87 2.97 -8.13
CA PRO A 77 26.10 2.52 -8.78
C PRO A 77 26.74 3.53 -9.75
N ASP A 78 25.94 4.45 -10.31
CA ASP A 78 26.40 5.53 -11.18
C ASP A 78 26.92 6.77 -10.42
N GLY A 79 26.95 6.70 -9.08
CA GLY A 79 27.39 7.80 -8.21
C GLY A 79 26.27 8.76 -7.79
N THR A 80 25.07 8.66 -8.35
CA THR A 80 23.93 9.51 -7.99
C THR A 80 23.54 9.30 -6.54
N MET A 81 23.35 10.37 -5.77
CA MET A 81 22.81 10.31 -4.42
C MET A 81 21.28 10.44 -4.43
N VAL A 82 20.61 9.49 -3.76
CA VAL A 82 19.19 9.55 -3.44
C VAL A 82 19.07 9.87 -1.96
N GLU A 83 18.75 11.12 -1.64
CA GLU A 83 18.59 11.59 -0.26
C GLU A 83 17.24 11.14 0.32
N GLY A 84 17.20 10.88 1.63
CA GLY A 84 15.95 10.62 2.34
C GLY A 84 15.12 9.46 1.76
N VAL A 85 15.70 8.26 1.64
CA VAL A 85 15.03 7.14 0.97
C VAL A 85 13.72 6.79 1.65
N LEU A 86 12.61 6.91 0.92
CA LEU A 86 11.27 6.64 1.42
C LEU A 86 10.94 5.14 1.44
N SER A 87 10.32 4.68 2.54
CA SER A 87 9.90 3.30 2.76
C SER A 87 8.43 3.26 3.20
N PRO A 88 7.49 2.78 2.36
CA PRO A 88 6.08 2.72 2.70
C PRO A 88 5.72 1.47 3.53
N ASP A 89 4.80 1.59 4.48
CA ASP A 89 4.08 0.47 5.09
C ASP A 89 3.13 -0.16 4.05
N THR A 90 3.74 -0.96 3.18
CA THR A 90 3.06 -1.48 2.00
C THR A 90 1.92 -2.43 2.37
N TYR A 91 2.12 -3.29 3.36
CA TYR A 91 1.11 -4.28 3.74
C TYR A 91 -0.04 -3.62 4.53
N GLY A 92 0.24 -2.65 5.40
CA GLY A 92 -0.79 -1.89 6.10
C GLY A 92 -1.66 -1.08 5.14
N VAL A 93 -1.02 -0.32 4.24
CA VAL A 93 -1.73 0.48 3.21
C VAL A 93 -2.57 -0.42 2.31
N ALA A 94 -1.98 -1.50 1.77
CA ALA A 94 -2.71 -2.44 0.92
C ALA A 94 -3.91 -3.04 1.67
N ALA A 95 -3.72 -3.57 2.87
CA ALA A 95 -4.80 -4.22 3.60
C ALA A 95 -5.95 -3.24 3.92
N ALA A 96 -5.65 -2.06 4.47
CA ALA A 96 -6.66 -1.08 4.85
C ALA A 96 -7.40 -0.50 3.64
N LEU A 97 -6.65 -0.07 2.61
CA LEU A 97 -7.24 0.55 1.42
C LEU A 97 -8.04 -0.45 0.60
N HIS A 98 -7.48 -1.64 0.32
CA HIS A 98 -8.21 -2.66 -0.44
C HIS A 98 -9.48 -3.09 0.28
N HIS A 99 -9.45 -3.23 1.61
CA HIS A 99 -10.64 -3.64 2.36
C HIS A 99 -11.78 -2.63 2.21
N GLU A 100 -11.53 -1.34 2.45
CA GLU A 100 -12.56 -0.32 2.30
C GLU A 100 -13.02 -0.16 0.84
N ALA A 101 -12.11 -0.26 -0.14
CA ALA A 101 -12.48 -0.23 -1.56
C ALA A 101 -13.37 -1.43 -1.94
N ILE A 102 -13.06 -2.63 -1.45
CA ILE A 102 -13.89 -3.83 -1.68
C ILE A 102 -15.28 -3.65 -1.06
N LEU A 103 -15.39 -3.08 0.15
CA LEU A 103 -16.68 -2.83 0.77
C LEU A 103 -17.54 -1.85 -0.05
N VAL A 104 -16.93 -0.79 -0.59
CA VAL A 104 -17.65 0.14 -1.49
C VAL A 104 -18.12 -0.59 -2.76
N LEU A 105 -17.23 -1.35 -3.41
CA LEU A 105 -17.59 -2.13 -4.61
C LEU A 105 -18.68 -3.19 -4.34
N MET A 106 -18.69 -3.79 -3.15
CA MET A 106 -19.74 -4.73 -2.74
C MET A 106 -21.11 -4.04 -2.66
N ASN A 107 -21.15 -2.81 -2.16
CA ASN A 107 -22.38 -2.02 -2.10
C ASN A 107 -22.87 -1.65 -3.50
N GLU A 108 -21.99 -1.08 -4.34
CA GLU A 108 -22.31 -0.73 -5.73
C GLU A 108 -22.82 -1.95 -6.53
N LEU A 109 -22.21 -3.12 -6.31
CA LEU A 109 -22.65 -4.37 -6.95
C LEU A 109 -24.04 -4.81 -6.47
N SER A 110 -24.39 -4.56 -5.21
CA SER A 110 -25.72 -4.88 -4.68
C SER A 110 -26.77 -4.00 -5.33
N GLU A 111 -26.53 -2.69 -5.35
CA GLU A 111 -27.42 -1.69 -5.97
C GLU A 111 -27.64 -1.99 -7.46
N LEU A 112 -26.57 -2.26 -8.20
CA LEU A 112 -26.65 -2.60 -9.62
C LEU A 112 -27.45 -3.90 -9.88
N ARG A 113 -27.36 -4.89 -8.98
CA ARG A 113 -28.15 -6.13 -9.10
C ARG A 113 -29.63 -5.88 -8.89
N GLU A 114 -30.00 -5.00 -7.97
CA GLU A 114 -31.39 -4.63 -7.72
C GLU A 114 -32.00 -3.91 -8.93
N GLU A 115 -31.28 -2.94 -9.50
CA GLU A 115 -31.70 -2.22 -10.72
C GLU A 115 -31.90 -3.18 -11.90
N VAL A 116 -30.93 -4.07 -12.14
CA VAL A 116 -31.03 -5.07 -13.21
C VAL A 116 -32.23 -5.99 -13.03
N ASN A 117 -32.57 -6.36 -11.79
CA ASN A 117 -33.73 -7.21 -11.52
C ASN A 117 -35.05 -6.47 -11.77
N ALA A 118 -35.14 -5.21 -11.35
CA ALA A 118 -36.31 -4.36 -11.62
C ALA A 118 -36.57 -4.21 -13.13
N LEU A 119 -35.53 -3.90 -13.91
CA LEU A 119 -35.63 -3.75 -15.37
C LEU A 119 -35.99 -5.05 -16.09
N LYS A 120 -35.60 -6.21 -15.56
CA LYS A 120 -35.95 -7.52 -16.13
C LYS A 120 -37.38 -7.96 -15.80
N SER A 121 -38.01 -7.34 -14.81
CA SER A 121 -39.40 -7.62 -14.44
C SER A 121 -40.44 -6.76 -15.16
N GLU A 122 -39.98 -5.80 -15.99
CA GLU A 122 -40.79 -5.02 -16.94
C GLU A 122 -40.93 -5.75 -18.29
#